data_AF-A0AAW6GHP4-F1
#
_entry.id   AF-A0AAW6GHP4-F1
#
_cell.length_a   1.000
_cell.length_b   1.000
_cell.length_c   1.000
_cell.angle_alpha   90.00
_cell.angle_beta   90.00
_cell.angle_gamma   90.00
#
_symmetry.space_group_name_H-M   'P 1'
#
loop_
_entity.id
_entity.type
_entity.pdbx_description
1 polymer ?
#
loop_
_entity_poly.entity_id
_entity_poly.type
_entity_poly.pdbx_seq_one_letter_code
_entity_poly.pdbx_strand_id
1 'polypeptide(L)'
;MAEKQDIAMNQFQIVTDADYVYVEKGNSQGKIKKGDFFNLIPAYTKMYSANEEVDCNSLPYNSKVVCYKLVNGPVPNGYSFIVTTGYSPSWMTQIMSTMGGNGGIRIFVRSFYNGSTWSDWKSVTLT
;
A
#
# COMPACT_ATOMS: atom_id res chain seq x y z
N MET A 1 8.93 36.55 29.18
CA MET A 1 9.02 35.19 28.58
C MET A 1 8.71 35.36 27.11
N ALA A 2 9.69 35.21 26.22
CA ALA A 2 9.45 35.37 24.78
C ALA A 2 8.70 34.13 24.26
N GLU A 3 7.64 34.36 23.50
CA GLU A 3 6.94 33.33 22.73
C GLU A 3 7.95 32.62 21.83
N LYS A 4 8.03 31.29 21.94
CA LYS A 4 8.88 30.48 21.07
C LYS A 4 8.20 30.47 19.69
N GLN A 5 8.67 31.33 18.80
CA GLN A 5 8.11 31.46 17.46
C GLN A 5 8.26 30.12 16.73
N ASP A 6 7.14 29.54 16.30
CA ASP A 6 7.13 28.31 15.52
C ASP A 6 7.76 28.59 14.15
N ILE A 7 8.57 27.65 13.68
CA ILE A 7 9.34 27.82 12.44
C ILE A 7 8.38 27.66 11.25
N ALA A 8 8.44 28.56 10.27
CA ALA A 8 7.61 28.45 9.08
C ALA A 8 7.95 27.15 8.32
N MET A 9 6.93 26.40 7.88
CA MET A 9 7.09 25.05 7.32
C MET A 9 8.10 24.96 6.16
N ASN A 10 8.23 26.03 5.38
CA ASN A 10 9.14 26.16 4.24
C ASN A 10 10.61 26.40 4.63
N GLN A 11 10.91 26.60 5.91
CA GLN A 11 12.27 26.77 6.44
C GLN A 11 12.84 25.46 7.00
N PHE A 12 12.03 24.41 7.15
CA PHE A 12 12.55 23.09 7.48
C PHE A 12 13.34 22.53 6.29
N GLN A 13 14.45 21.86 6.60
CA GLN A 13 15.19 21.10 5.61
C GLN A 13 14.24 20.06 4.97
N ILE A 14 14.14 20.08 3.64
CA ILE A 14 13.41 19.05 2.91
C ILE A 14 14.26 17.78 2.95
N VAL A 15 13.82 16.80 3.74
CA VAL A 15 14.42 15.47 3.79
C VAL A 15 13.60 14.57 2.87
N THR A 16 14.14 14.25 1.69
CA THR A 16 13.47 13.37 0.71
C THR A 16 13.70 11.89 1.00
N ASP A 17 14.70 11.56 1.82
CA ASP A 17 14.98 10.19 2.25
C ASP A 17 15.57 10.17 3.66
N ALA A 18 15.10 9.24 4.49
CA ALA A 18 15.55 9.06 5.87
C ALA A 18 15.69 7.57 6.19
N ASP A 19 16.86 7.17 6.68
CA ASP A 19 17.15 5.77 7.03
C ASP A 19 16.40 5.29 8.29
N TYR A 20 16.05 6.23 9.18
CA TYR A 20 15.43 5.96 10.47
C TYR A 20 14.35 6.98 10.82
N VAL A 21 13.35 6.52 11.57
CA VAL A 21 12.45 7.36 12.36
C VAL A 21 12.89 7.26 13.82
N TYR A 22 13.13 8.41 14.44
CA TYR A 22 13.47 8.49 15.86
C TYR A 22 12.24 8.90 16.67
N VAL A 23 12.05 8.26 17.80
CA VAL A 23 10.97 8.58 18.76
C VAL A 23 11.57 8.86 20.13
N GLU A 24 11.21 9.98 20.72
CA GLU A 24 11.68 10.39 22.04
C GLU A 24 10.67 9.99 23.12
N LYS A 25 11.15 9.36 24.19
CA LYS A 25 10.39 9.13 25.42
C LYS A 25 11.23 9.54 26.62
N GLY A 26 11.08 10.79 27.06
CA GLY A 26 11.90 11.36 28.12
C GLY A 26 13.36 11.47 27.69
N ASN A 27 14.28 10.91 28.47
CA ASN A 27 15.72 10.86 28.15
C ASN A 27 16.13 9.59 27.39
N SER A 28 15.18 8.94 26.71
CA SER A 28 15.41 7.71 25.97
C SER A 28 14.96 7.88 24.53
N GLN A 29 15.87 7.54 23.61
CA GLN A 29 15.62 7.60 22.18
C GLN A 29 15.42 6.19 21.64
N GLY A 30 14.25 5.95 21.04
CA GLY A 30 13.97 4.78 20.22
C GLY A 30 14.32 5.07 18.76
N LYS A 31 14.83 4.06 18.04
CA LYS A 31 15.09 4.14 16.60
C LYS A 31 14.33 3.05 15.87
N ILE A 32 13.66 3.41 14.78
CA ILE A 32 12.96 2.49 13.88
C ILE A 32 13.65 2.61 12.53
N LYS A 33 14.20 1.51 11.99
CA LYS A 33 14.71 1.50 10.60
C LYS A 33 13.55 1.72 9.64
N LYS A 34 13.79 2.42 8.52
CA LYS A 34 12.81 2.59 7.43
C LYS A 34 12.15 1.27 7.04
N GLY A 35 12.91 0.18 6.94
CA GLY A 35 12.40 -1.16 6.64
C GLY A 35 11.52 -1.78 7.75
N ASP A 36 11.86 -1.53 9.02
CA ASP A 36 11.09 -2.02 10.17
C ASP A 36 9.80 -1.23 10.37
N PHE A 37 9.79 0.06 10.01
CA PHE A 37 8.60 0.91 10.09
C PHE A 37 7.43 0.34 9.28
N PHE A 38 7.70 -0.16 8.07
CA PHE A 38 6.68 -0.81 7.25
C PHE A 38 6.23 -2.17 7.81
N ASN A 39 7.07 -2.86 8.58
CA ASN A 39 6.70 -4.11 9.27
C ASN A 39 5.88 -3.85 10.55
N LEU A 40 6.01 -2.66 11.16
CA LEU A 40 5.33 -2.27 12.39
C LEU A 40 3.92 -1.72 12.15
N ILE A 41 3.62 -1.20 10.94
CA ILE A 41 2.27 -0.81 10.58
C ILE A 41 1.47 -2.07 10.26
N PRO A 42 0.42 -2.43 11.04
CA PRO A 42 -0.44 -3.55 10.71
C PRO A 42 -0.98 -3.32 9.29
N ALA A 43 -0.67 -4.26 8.38
CA ALA A 43 -0.93 -4.26 6.95
C ALA A 43 -1.59 -2.98 6.41
N TYR A 44 -0.83 -2.11 5.73
CA TYR A 44 -1.31 -0.83 5.20
C TYR A 44 -2.74 -0.96 4.67
N THR A 45 -3.69 -0.39 5.40
CA THR A 45 -5.11 -0.50 5.06
C THR A 45 -5.60 0.87 4.59
N LYS A 46 -5.99 0.96 3.32
CA LYS A 46 -6.55 2.20 2.75
C LYS A 46 -7.83 1.90 1.98
N MET A 47 -8.84 2.73 2.21
CA MET A 47 -10.02 2.82 1.35
C MET A 47 -9.87 4.04 0.45
N TYR A 48 -9.89 3.83 -0.86
CA TYR A 48 -9.79 4.87 -1.87
C TYR A 48 -11.18 5.37 -2.24
N SER A 49 -11.27 6.65 -2.62
CA SER A 49 -12.52 7.19 -3.18
C SER A 49 -12.89 6.48 -4.47
N ALA A 50 -14.18 6.36 -4.78
CA ALA A 50 -14.64 5.74 -6.03
C ALA A 50 -14.16 6.48 -7.30
N ASN A 51 -13.74 7.74 -7.16
CA ASN A 51 -13.21 8.54 -8.26
C ASN A 51 -11.68 8.46 -8.40
N GLU A 52 -10.98 7.93 -7.41
CA GLU A 52 -9.51 7.82 -7.39
C GLU A 52 -9.09 6.58 -8.17
N GLU A 53 -8.20 6.76 -9.14
CA GLU A 53 -7.60 5.65 -9.88
C GLU A 53 -6.51 4.98 -9.05
N VAL A 54 -6.56 3.65 -8.99
CA VAL A 54 -5.61 2.85 -8.22
C VAL A 54 -4.85 1.93 -9.15
N ASP A 55 -3.56 2.19 -9.31
CA ASP A 55 -2.64 1.30 -10.01
C ASP A 55 -2.30 0.10 -9.15
N CYS A 56 -2.76 -1.08 -9.58
CA CYS A 56 -2.52 -2.34 -8.87
C CYS A 56 -1.02 -2.70 -8.81
N ASN A 57 -0.20 -2.21 -9.75
CA ASN A 57 1.25 -2.50 -9.76
C ASN A 57 2.02 -1.74 -8.67
N SER A 58 1.46 -0.63 -8.20
CA SER A 58 2.10 0.31 -7.28
C SER A 58 1.60 0.15 -5.83
N LEU A 59 0.77 -0.86 -5.56
CA LEU A 59 0.26 -1.11 -4.21
C LEU A 59 1.38 -1.54 -3.25
N PRO A 60 1.39 -1.04 -2.00
CA PRO A 60 2.46 -1.35 -1.06
C PRO A 60 2.57 -2.85 -0.72
N TYR A 61 3.77 -3.28 -0.36
CA TYR A 61 4.01 -4.59 0.25
C TYR A 61 3.19 -4.73 1.54
N ASN A 62 2.57 -5.89 1.76
CA ASN A 62 1.69 -6.16 2.91
C ASN A 62 0.55 -5.13 3.06
N SER A 63 -0.17 -4.83 1.98
CA SER A 63 -1.31 -3.92 1.98
C SER A 63 -2.66 -4.62 1.86
N LYS A 64 -3.70 -3.99 2.40
CA LYS A 64 -5.12 -4.29 2.17
C LYS A 64 -5.80 -3.04 1.62
N VAL A 65 -6.34 -3.10 0.42
CA VAL A 65 -6.89 -1.92 -0.25
C VAL A 65 -8.31 -2.17 -0.70
N VAL A 66 -9.19 -1.19 -0.49
CA VAL A 66 -10.52 -1.13 -1.10
C VAL A 66 -10.54 0.01 -2.11
N CYS A 67 -11.00 -0.26 -3.33
CA CYS A 67 -11.01 0.72 -4.42
C CYS A 67 -12.06 0.36 -5.49
N TYR A 68 -12.26 1.26 -6.46
CA TYR A 68 -13.26 1.08 -7.53
C TYR A 68 -12.65 1.17 -8.94
N LYS A 69 -11.87 2.22 -9.23
CA LYS A 69 -11.21 2.40 -10.52
C LYS A 69 -9.83 1.78 -10.50
N LEU A 70 -9.59 0.79 -11.35
CA LEU A 70 -8.37 0.01 -11.34
C LEU A 70 -7.56 0.29 -12.61
N VAL A 71 -6.29 0.61 -12.42
CA VAL A 71 -5.27 0.61 -13.46
C VAL A 71 -4.41 -0.63 -13.29
N ASN A 72 -4.03 -1.29 -14.39
CA ASN A 72 -3.33 -2.59 -14.39
C ASN A 72 -4.05 -3.68 -13.56
N GLY A 73 -5.37 -3.55 -13.37
CA GLY A 73 -6.23 -4.53 -12.73
C GLY A 73 -6.81 -5.53 -13.75
N PRO A 74 -7.44 -6.62 -13.28
CA PRO A 74 -8.09 -7.60 -14.15
C PRO A 74 -9.38 -7.07 -14.79
N VAL A 75 -9.94 -6.01 -14.23
CA VAL A 75 -11.14 -5.33 -14.70
C VAL A 75 -10.94 -3.81 -14.53
N PRO A 76 -11.50 -2.97 -15.41
CA PRO A 76 -11.27 -1.52 -15.35
C PRO A 76 -11.99 -0.86 -14.17
N ASN A 77 -13.20 -1.32 -13.84
CA ASN A 77 -14.02 -0.78 -12.75
C ASN A 77 -14.73 -1.91 -11.98
N GLY A 78 -14.83 -1.74 -10.67
CA GLY A 78 -15.60 -2.61 -9.78
C GLY A 78 -15.21 -2.40 -8.33
N TYR A 79 -16.17 -2.48 -7.40
CA TYR A 79 -15.86 -2.44 -5.97
C TYR A 79 -14.96 -3.64 -5.64
N SER A 80 -13.71 -3.34 -5.30
CA SER A 80 -12.64 -4.31 -5.24
C SER A 80 -11.93 -4.25 -3.90
N PHE A 81 -11.71 -5.41 -3.30
CA PHE A 81 -10.84 -5.62 -2.17
C PHE A 81 -9.59 -6.36 -2.64
N ILE A 82 -8.41 -5.78 -2.41
CA ILE A 82 -7.12 -6.30 -2.86
C ILE A 82 -6.21 -6.50 -1.66
N VAL A 83 -5.62 -7.68 -1.56
CA VAL A 83 -4.55 -7.98 -0.62
C VAL A 83 -3.26 -8.15 -1.40
N THR A 84 -2.23 -7.37 -1.06
CA THR A 84 -0.86 -7.55 -1.52
C THR A 84 -0.07 -8.13 -0.37
N THR A 85 0.52 -9.32 -0.53
CA THR A 85 1.35 -9.95 0.51
C THR A 85 2.43 -10.82 -0.11
N GLY A 86 3.49 -11.14 0.63
CA GLY A 86 4.59 -11.92 0.07
C GLY A 86 5.73 -12.13 1.05
N TYR A 87 6.77 -12.79 0.57
CA TYR A 87 8.01 -12.99 1.34
C TYR A 87 8.84 -11.70 1.44
N SER A 88 8.82 -10.86 0.40
CA SER A 88 9.55 -9.59 0.34
C SER A 88 8.91 -8.65 -0.69
N PRO A 89 9.29 -7.35 -0.73
CA PRO A 89 8.81 -6.43 -1.76
C PRO A 89 9.11 -6.85 -3.21
N SER A 90 10.09 -7.73 -3.44
CA SER A 90 10.43 -8.29 -4.75
C SER A 90 9.79 -9.66 -5.03
N TRP A 91 9.08 -10.23 -4.05
CA TRP A 91 8.42 -11.53 -4.16
C TRP A 91 7.07 -11.49 -3.45
N MET A 92 6.03 -11.14 -4.21
CA MET A 92 4.68 -10.86 -3.71
C MET A 92 3.61 -11.56 -4.54
N THR A 93 2.42 -11.61 -3.97
CA THR A 93 1.17 -12.07 -4.56
C THR A 93 0.11 -11.03 -4.30
N GLN A 94 -0.78 -10.85 -5.27
CA GLN A 94 -2.04 -10.14 -5.08
C GLN A 94 -3.21 -11.09 -5.20
N ILE A 95 -4.16 -10.94 -4.27
CA ILE A 95 -5.47 -11.57 -4.32
C ILE A 95 -6.50 -10.46 -4.33
N MET A 96 -7.34 -10.44 -5.35
CA MET A 96 -8.41 -9.46 -5.52
C MET A 96 -9.76 -10.18 -5.49
N SER A 97 -10.70 -9.64 -4.72
CA SER A 97 -12.14 -9.91 -4.85
C SER A 97 -12.80 -8.66 -5.40
N THR A 98 -13.59 -8.79 -6.47
CA THR A 98 -14.26 -7.64 -7.09
C THR A 98 -15.70 -7.98 -7.48
N MET A 99 -16.61 -7.04 -7.22
CA MET A 99 -17.98 -7.12 -7.69
C MET A 99 -18.04 -6.64 -9.14
N GLY A 100 -18.51 -7.49 -10.06
CA GLY A 100 -18.85 -7.06 -11.42
C GLY A 100 -20.15 -6.25 -11.48
N GLY A 101 -20.40 -5.59 -12.61
CA GLY A 101 -21.64 -4.83 -12.84
C GLY A 101 -22.93 -5.66 -12.68
N ASN A 102 -22.83 -6.98 -12.73
CA ASN A 102 -23.94 -7.92 -12.52
C ASN A 102 -24.09 -8.39 -11.06
N GLY A 103 -23.34 -7.81 -10.11
CA GLY A 103 -23.41 -8.17 -8.68
C GLY A 103 -22.69 -9.46 -8.28
N GLY A 104 -22.13 -10.21 -9.22
CA GLY A 104 -21.36 -11.42 -8.95
C GLY A 104 -19.97 -11.14 -8.37
N ILE A 105 -19.55 -11.94 -7.39
CA ILE A 105 -18.20 -11.93 -6.82
C ILE A 105 -17.25 -12.63 -7.80
N ARG A 106 -16.15 -11.97 -8.15
CA ARG A 106 -15.07 -12.53 -8.97
C ARG A 106 -13.77 -12.44 -8.20
N ILE A 107 -12.99 -13.52 -8.21
CA ILE A 107 -11.69 -13.57 -7.55
C ILE A 107 -10.59 -13.64 -8.60
N PHE A 108 -9.55 -12.85 -8.44
CA PHE A 108 -8.37 -12.84 -9.29
C PHE A 108 -7.09 -12.93 -8.47
N VAL A 109 -6.09 -13.61 -9.02
CA VAL A 109 -4.76 -13.72 -8.40
C VAL A 109 -3.66 -13.42 -9.40
N ARG A 110 -2.55 -12.87 -8.93
CA ARG A 110 -1.31 -12.71 -9.69
C ARG A 110 -0.10 -12.65 -8.77
N SER A 111 1.09 -12.75 -9.33
CA SER A 111 2.34 -12.65 -8.58
C SER A 111 3.28 -11.58 -9.15
N PHE A 112 4.18 -11.11 -8.29
CA PHE A 112 5.34 -10.32 -8.62
C PHE A 112 6.56 -11.08 -8.15
N TYR A 113 7.52 -11.32 -9.05
CA TYR A 113 8.70 -12.11 -8.75
C TYR A 113 9.97 -11.42 -9.27
N ASN A 114 11.05 -11.57 -8.50
CA ASN A 114 12.38 -11.05 -8.81
C ASN A 114 12.46 -9.54 -9.07
N GLY A 115 11.50 -8.76 -8.56
CA GLY A 115 11.52 -7.30 -8.69
C GLY A 115 11.31 -6.75 -10.11
N SER A 116 10.99 -7.59 -11.10
CA SER A 116 11.01 -7.17 -12.50
C SER A 116 9.63 -6.93 -13.10
N THR A 117 8.69 -7.88 -12.96
CA THR A 117 7.40 -7.79 -13.68
C THR A 117 6.29 -8.52 -12.94
N TRP A 118 5.09 -7.92 -12.97
CA TRP A 118 3.86 -8.58 -12.53
C TRP A 118 3.44 -9.63 -13.56
N SER A 119 3.02 -10.81 -13.10
CA SER A 119 2.33 -11.77 -13.96
C SER A 119 0.98 -11.21 -14.40
N ASP A 120 0.43 -11.78 -15.47
CA ASP A 120 -0.97 -11.58 -15.81
C ASP A 120 -1.88 -11.99 -14.64
N TRP A 121 -3.04 -11.35 -14.57
CA TRP A 121 -4.10 -11.73 -13.66
C TRP A 121 -4.78 -13.03 -14.11
N LYS A 122 -4.98 -13.95 -13.17
CA LYS A 122 -5.71 -15.20 -13.38
C LYS A 122 -7.02 -15.18 -12.61
N SER A 123 -8.12 -15.51 -13.26
CA SER A 123 -9.43 -15.69 -12.59
C SER A 123 -9.45 -17.00 -11.79
N VAL A 124 -10.05 -16.96 -10.61
CA VAL A 124 -10.28 -18.14 -9.77
C VAL A 124 -11.78 -18.46 -9.78
N THR A 125 -12.10 -19.70 -10.12
CA THR A 125 -13.46 -20.24 -10.04
C THR A 125 -13.54 -21.19 -8.85
N LEU A 126 -14.51 -20.96 -7.97
CA LEU A 126 -14.82 -21.87 -6.87
C LEU A 126 -15.87 -22.86 -7.37
N THR A 127 -15.61 -24.16 -7.19
CA THR A 127 -16.50 -25.26 -7.57
C THR A 127 -17.04 -25.96 -6.35
#